data_AF-A0A3B9XFA2-F1
#
_entry.id   AF-A0A3B9XFA2-F1
#
_cell.length_a   1.000
_cell.length_b   1.000
_cell.length_c   1.000
_cell.angle_alpha   90.00
_cell.angle_beta   90.00
_cell.angle_gamma   90.00
#
_symmetry.space_group_name_H-M   'P 1'
#
loop_
_entity.id
_entity.type
_entity.pdbx_description
1 polymer ?
#
loop_
_entity_poly.entity_id
_entity_poly.type
_entity_poly.pdbx_seq_one_letter_code
_entity_poly.pdbx_strand_id
1 'polypeptide(L)'
;LKKTAEGKYTGTASDVIGEAHGESAGNAFHWKYTLDLPVGDSNYHVKFDDWMYLMDDKIMLNKSKMSKFGVYLGEVTLVFIKGGSNEK
;
A
#
# COMPACT_ATOMS: atom_id res chain seq x y z
N LEU A 1 -11.30 -5.57 -3.36
CA LEU A 1 -11.51 -4.35 -2.55
C LEU A 1 -13.00 -4.17 -2.29
N LYS A 2 -13.41 -3.90 -1.06
CA LYS A 2 -14.79 -3.69 -0.62
C LYS A 2 -14.89 -2.37 0.14
N LYS A 3 -15.87 -1.53 -0.18
CA LYS A 3 -16.19 -0.34 0.62
C LYS A 3 -17.00 -0.76 1.84
N THR A 4 -16.58 -0.35 3.04
CA THR A 4 -17.24 -0.72 4.32
C THR A 4 -17.98 0.45 4.95
N ALA A 5 -17.54 1.68 4.70
CA ALA A 5 -18.26 2.91 5.05
C ALA A 5 -17.82 4.05 4.12
N GLU A 6 -18.34 5.26 4.34
CA GLU A 6 -17.81 6.46 3.68
C GLU A 6 -16.32 6.61 4.01
N GLY A 7 -15.51 6.72 2.96
CA GLY A 7 -14.05 6.77 3.07
C GLY A 7 -13.37 5.52 3.61
N LYS A 8 -14.07 4.43 3.96
CA LYS A 8 -13.46 3.23 4.55
C LYS A 8 -13.56 2.02 3.63
N TYR A 9 -12.46 1.26 3.55
CA TYR A 9 -12.29 0.16 2.62
C TYR A 9 -11.59 -1.03 3.30
N THR A 10 -11.90 -2.23 2.83
CA THR A 10 -11.13 -3.45 3.13
C THR A 10 -10.74 -4.18 1.86
N GLY A 11 -9.62 -4.91 1.89
CA GLY A 11 -9.11 -5.65 0.73
C GLY A 11 -8.48 -6.97 1.14
N THR A 12 -8.53 -7.94 0.25
CA THR A 12 -7.83 -9.22 0.38
C THR A 12 -7.03 -9.48 -0.89
N ALA A 13 -5.92 -10.19 -0.75
CA ALA A 13 -5.10 -10.70 -1.84
C ALA A 13 -4.42 -11.99 -1.36
N SER A 14 -3.90 -12.79 -2.30
CA SER A 14 -3.28 -14.08 -1.98
C SER A 14 -2.02 -13.99 -1.10
N ASP A 15 -1.34 -12.84 -1.16
CA ASP A 15 -0.10 -12.51 -0.44
C ASP A 15 -0.36 -11.56 0.74
N VAL A 16 -1.62 -11.24 1.04
CA VAL A 16 -1.99 -10.41 2.19
C VAL A 16 -2.49 -11.30 3.32
N ILE A 17 -1.87 -11.16 4.49
CA ILE A 17 -2.28 -11.85 5.71
C ILE A 17 -3.52 -11.14 6.28
N GLY A 18 -4.68 -11.80 6.20
CA GLY A 18 -5.95 -11.26 6.69
C GLY A 18 -6.57 -10.24 5.73
N GLU A 19 -6.98 -9.09 6.25
CA GLU A 19 -7.52 -7.99 5.46
C GLU A 19 -6.59 -6.78 5.52
N ALA A 20 -6.47 -6.11 4.38
CA ALA A 20 -5.96 -4.76 4.30
C ALA A 20 -7.06 -3.77 4.67
N HIS A 21 -6.70 -2.67 5.33
CA HIS A 21 -7.61 -1.62 5.78
C HIS A 21 -7.24 -0.28 5.14
N GLY A 22 -8.24 0.42 4.63
CA GLY A 22 -8.07 1.68 3.94
C GLY A 22 -8.97 2.79 4.42
N GLU A 23 -8.42 4.00 4.46
CA GLU A 23 -9.13 5.22 4.80
C GLU A 23 -8.80 6.34 3.79
N SER A 24 -9.81 6.93 3.17
CA SER A 24 -9.65 8.06 2.25
C SER A 24 -10.17 9.36 2.85
N ALA A 25 -9.41 10.44 2.71
CA ALA A 25 -9.82 11.78 3.11
C ALA A 25 -9.25 12.81 2.13
N GLY A 26 -10.14 13.55 1.44
CA GLY A 26 -9.73 14.50 0.41
C GLY A 26 -8.97 13.81 -0.72
N ASN A 27 -7.74 14.26 -1.00
CA ASN A 27 -6.86 13.67 -2.00
C ASN A 27 -5.95 12.56 -1.46
N ALA A 28 -6.08 12.20 -0.18
CA ALA A 28 -5.24 11.21 0.47
C ALA A 28 -5.97 9.88 0.67
N PHE A 29 -5.23 8.78 0.56
CA PHE A 29 -5.66 7.44 0.90
C PHE A 29 -4.58 6.74 1.72
N HIS A 30 -4.94 6.28 2.92
CA HIS A 30 -4.08 5.57 3.85
C HIS A 30 -4.41 4.09 3.79
N TRP A 31 -3.42 3.25 3.47
CA TRP A 31 -3.59 1.82 3.30
C TRP A 31 -2.64 1.05 4.23
N LYS A 32 -3.20 0.13 5.02
CA LYS A 32 -2.43 -0.71 5.95
C LYS A 32 -2.71 -2.18 5.70
N TYR A 33 -1.65 -2.95 5.58
CA TYR A 33 -1.74 -4.39 5.38
C TYR A 33 -0.48 -5.11 5.86
N THR A 34 -0.57 -6.43 6.02
CA THR A 34 0.58 -7.28 6.27
C THR A 34 0.80 -8.15 5.04
N LEU A 35 1.94 -8.01 4.40
CA LEU A 35 2.35 -8.79 3.24
C LEU A 35 3.08 -10.06 3.72
N ASP A 36 2.74 -11.21 3.15
CA ASP A 36 3.55 -12.41 3.20
C ASP A 36 4.62 -12.35 2.11
N LEU A 37 5.85 -11.99 2.48
CA LEU A 37 6.94 -11.75 1.56
C LEU A 37 7.93 -12.94 1.56
N PRO A 38 8.02 -13.72 0.47
CA PRO A 38 9.05 -14.74 0.32
C PRO A 38 10.44 -14.09 0.19
N VAL A 39 11.38 -14.52 1.05
CA VAL A 39 12.79 -14.11 1.05
C VAL A 39 13.67 -15.35 1.19
N GLY A 40 14.21 -15.81 0.05
CA GLY A 40 14.91 -17.10 -0.02
C GLY A 40 13.96 -18.24 0.34
N ASP A 41 14.36 -19.08 1.29
CA ASP A 41 13.57 -20.23 1.77
C ASP A 41 12.61 -19.88 2.93
N SER A 42 12.44 -18.59 3.25
CA SER A 42 11.63 -18.13 4.37
C SER A 42 10.56 -17.14 3.95
N ASN A 43 9.43 -17.15 4.65
CA ASN A 43 8.35 -16.19 4.48
C ASN A 43 8.38 -15.15 5.61
N TYR A 44 8.38 -13.86 5.24
CA TYR A 44 8.37 -12.76 6.17
C TYR A 44 7.05 -12.00 6.13
N HIS A 45 6.38 -11.96 7.28
CA HIS A 45 5.27 -11.04 7.47
C HIS A 45 5.80 -9.61 7.68
N VAL A 46 5.54 -8.73 6.73
CA VAL A 46 5.98 -7.33 6.72
C VAL A 46 4.74 -6.43 6.72
N LYS A 47 4.67 -5.50 7.67
CA LYS A 47 3.60 -4.50 7.75
C LYS A 47 3.93 -3.33 6.86
N PHE A 48 2.98 -2.96 6.01
CA PHE A 48 3.01 -1.76 5.18
C PHE A 48 2.05 -0.72 5.74
N ASP A 49 2.53 0.53 5.79
CA ASP A 49 1.78 1.72 6.16
C ASP A 49 1.98 2.73 5.01
N ASP A 50 1.01 2.77 4.10
CA ASP A 50 1.10 3.42 2.80
C ASP A 50 0.22 4.66 2.76
N TRP A 51 0.83 5.81 2.48
CA TRP A 51 0.11 7.04 2.17
C TRP A 51 0.14 7.31 0.68
N MET A 52 -1.03 7.32 0.06
CA MET A 52 -1.23 7.68 -1.33
C MET A 52 -1.84 9.07 -1.42
N TYR A 53 -1.27 9.94 -2.24
CA TYR A 53 -1.74 11.30 -2.46
C TYR A 53 -1.97 11.50 -3.95
N LEU A 54 -3.21 11.80 -4.31
CA LEU A 54 -3.56 12.23 -5.66
C LEU A 54 -3.11 13.69 -5.81
N MET A 55 -2.10 13.92 -6.65
CA MET A 55 -1.51 15.24 -6.87
C MET A 55 -2.32 16.02 -7.90
N ASP A 56 -2.70 15.33 -8.98
CA ASP A 56 -3.59 15.81 -10.04
C ASP A 56 -4.33 14.61 -10.69
N ASP A 57 -4.98 14.83 -11.83
CA ASP A 57 -5.74 13.79 -12.55
C ASP A 57 -4.87 12.68 -13.17
N LYS A 58 -3.54 12.84 -13.14
CA LYS A 58 -2.57 11.93 -13.78
C LYS A 58 -1.54 11.38 -12.80
N ILE A 59 -1.19 12.10 -11.74
CA ILE A 59 -0.08 11.76 -10.87
C ILE A 59 -0.59 11.39 -9.48
N MET A 60 -0.19 10.22 -9.01
CA MET A 60 -0.35 9.81 -7.63
C MET A 60 1.01 9.53 -7.00
N LEU A 61 1.28 10.13 -5.86
CA LEU A 61 2.44 9.82 -5.02
C LEU A 61 2.07 8.76 -4.00
N ASN A 62 2.91 7.75 -3.80
CA ASN A 62 2.74 6.75 -2.75
C ASN A 62 4.01 6.70 -1.90
N LYS A 63 3.84 6.84 -0.59
CA LYS A 63 4.91 6.70 0.41
C LYS A 63 4.58 5.51 1.30
N SER A 64 5.41 4.49 1.22
CA SER A 64 5.23 3.22 1.92
C SER A 64 6.28 3.06 2.99
N LYS A 65 5.84 2.87 4.24
CA LYS A 65 6.71 2.54 5.37
C LYS A 65 6.57 1.06 5.72
N MET A 66 7.69 0.35 5.77
CA MET A 66 7.73 -1.08 6.07
C MET A 66 8.26 -1.35 7.48
N SER A 67 7.63 -2.30 8.18
CA SER A 67 8.11 -2.76 9.48
C SER A 67 7.86 -4.24 9.73
N LYS A 68 8.71 -4.87 10.54
CA LYS A 68 8.58 -6.27 10.98
C LYS A 68 8.85 -6.36 12.47
N PHE A 69 7.96 -7.01 13.23
CA PHE A 69 8.02 -7.08 14.70
C PHE A 69 8.21 -5.71 15.39
N GLY A 70 7.68 -4.64 14.80
CA GLY A 70 7.84 -3.26 15.29
C GLY A 70 9.15 -2.57 14.88
N VAL A 71 10.09 -3.31 14.27
CA VAL A 71 11.35 -2.76 13.75
C VAL A 71 11.13 -2.18 12.35
N TYR A 72 11.59 -0.96 12.13
CA TYR A 72 11.56 -0.30 10.82
C TYR A 72 12.53 -0.99 9.85
N LEU A 73 12.04 -1.31 8.65
CA LEU A 73 12.84 -1.96 7.62
C LEU A 73 13.28 -1.00 6.51
N GLY A 74 12.51 0.06 6.27
CA GLY A 74 12.76 1.02 5.21
C GLY A 74 11.50 1.71 4.72
N GLU A 75 11.69 2.60 3.76
CA GLU A 75 10.63 3.31 3.06
C GLU A 75 10.83 3.25 1.56
N VAL A 76 9.71 3.26 0.82
CA VAL A 76 9.70 3.36 -0.63
C VAL A 76 8.79 4.51 -1.01
N THR A 77 9.21 5.31 -1.97
CA THR A 77 8.36 6.32 -2.60
C THR A 77 8.17 5.94 -4.06
N LEU A 78 6.92 5.77 -4.47
CA LEU A 78 6.53 5.49 -5.85
C LEU A 78 5.74 6.67 -6.41
N VAL A 79 5.93 6.93 -7.70
CA VAL A 79 5.11 7.87 -8.47
C VAL A 79 4.38 7.08 -9.53
N PHE A 80 3.05 7.09 -9.47
CA PHE A 80 2.19 6.48 -10.47
C PHE A 80 1.73 7.56 -11.43
N ILE A 81 1.98 7.35 -12.73
CA ILE A 81 1.59 8.26 -13.80
C ILE A 81 0.55 7.56 -14.68
N LYS A 82 -0.67 8.09 -14.70
CA LYS A 82 -1.75 7.62 -15.55
C LYS A 82 -1.38 7.84 -17.02
N GLY A 83 -1.28 6.75 -17.78
CA GLY A 83 -0.91 6.77 -19.20
C GLY A 83 0.60 6.79 -19.46
N GLY A 84 1.44 6.65 -18.43
CA GLY A 84 2.85 6.32 -18.61
C GLY A 84 2.98 4.92 -19.21
N SER A 85 3.29 4.83 -20.50
CA SER A 85 3.75 3.59 -21.11
C SER A 85 5.10 3.22 -20.51
N ASN A 86 5.32 1.94 -20.17
CA ASN A 86 6.65 1.42 -19.87
C ASN A 86 7.57 1.65 -21.08
N GLU A 87 8.41 2.69 -21.04
CA GLU A 87 9.62 2.70 -21.84
C GLU A 87 10.63 1.78 -21.15
N LYS A 88 10.72 0.56 -21.71
CA LYS A 88 11.75 -0.47 -21.60
C LYS A 88 12.70 -0.46 -20.40
#